data_AF-A0A3C0B923-F1
#
_entry.id   AF-A0A3C0B923-F1
#
_cell.length_a   1.000
_cell.length_b   1.000
_cell.length_c   1.000
_cell.angle_alpha   90.00
_cell.angle_beta   90.00
_cell.angle_gamma   90.00
#
_symmetry.space_group_name_H-M   'P 1'
#
loop_
_entity.id
_entity.type
_entity.pdbx_description
1 polymer ?
#
loop_
_entity_poly.entity_id
_entity_poly.type
_entity_poly.pdbx_seq_one_letter_code
_entity_poly.pdbx_strand_id
1 'polypeptide(L)'
;MEAILIFRQPDAEEWKALAESMGKATADVVLAPGVVAPEGFNTIPLPQDLISEATRNLLMSLISFGDRCIVGKPVSERLSFGNLRLWHYQRFRIFLSLKTEYLIHTTAEHYQGKYNRITLFVNKQPANLPGSINYITKKGRSREPFNLFAWIKYLFYFGVKLLESGLVNPHPEEKKHAIVDRSLKQWCRNAETLQLKQDNYTLGNLLDKAGDDFLIISV
;
A
#
# COMPACT_ATOMS: atom_id res chain seq x y z
N MET A 1 3.42 -33.86 2.18
CA MET A 1 2.62 -33.04 1.26
C MET A 1 3.08 -31.61 1.39
N GLU A 2 3.32 -30.94 0.28
CA GLU A 2 3.84 -29.56 0.21
C GLU A 2 2.82 -28.65 -0.48
N ALA A 3 2.71 -27.41 -0.03
CA ALA A 3 1.96 -26.38 -0.73
C ALA A 3 2.91 -25.29 -1.23
N ILE A 4 2.78 -24.92 -2.50
CA ILE A 4 3.53 -23.84 -3.13
C ILE A 4 2.56 -22.69 -3.37
N LEU A 5 2.72 -21.60 -2.64
CA LEU A 5 1.84 -20.45 -2.69
C LEU A 5 2.51 -19.31 -3.48
N ILE A 6 1.89 -18.87 -4.57
CA ILE A 6 2.49 -17.92 -5.51
C ILE A 6 1.73 -16.58 -5.47
N PHE A 7 2.33 -15.56 -4.84
CA PHE A 7 1.77 -14.20 -4.66
C PHE A 7 2.41 -13.13 -5.56
N ARG A 8 3.41 -13.51 -6.35
CA ARG A 8 4.00 -12.66 -7.38
C ARG A 8 4.22 -13.48 -8.64
N GLN A 9 4.31 -12.82 -9.79
CA GLN A 9 4.67 -13.48 -11.04
C GLN A 9 6.11 -14.04 -10.93
N PRO A 10 6.29 -15.37 -10.99
CA PRO A 10 7.62 -15.96 -11.13
C PRO A 10 8.19 -15.65 -12.52
N ASP A 11 9.51 -15.57 -12.61
CA ASP A 11 10.19 -15.49 -13.91
C ASP A 11 10.35 -16.88 -14.57
N ALA A 12 10.91 -16.89 -15.78
CA ALA A 12 11.03 -18.11 -16.57
C ALA A 12 11.95 -19.16 -15.91
N GLU A 13 13.00 -18.73 -15.20
CA GLU A 13 13.91 -19.64 -14.49
C GLU A 13 13.21 -20.26 -13.28
N GLU A 14 12.46 -19.45 -12.53
CA GLU A 14 11.66 -19.90 -11.40
C GLU A 14 10.55 -20.88 -11.82
N TRP A 15 9.85 -20.62 -12.92
CA TRP A 15 8.87 -21.56 -13.47
C TRP A 15 9.50 -22.87 -13.93
N LYS A 16 10.67 -22.82 -14.55
CA LYS A 16 11.42 -24.02 -14.95
C LYS A 16 11.82 -24.84 -13.72
N ALA A 17 12.37 -24.19 -12.70
CA ALA A 17 12.75 -24.85 -11.44
C ALA A 17 11.54 -25.48 -10.73
N LEU A 18 10.37 -24.82 -10.77
CA LEU A 18 9.11 -25.37 -10.26
C LEU A 18 8.65 -26.60 -11.05
N ALA A 19 8.69 -26.57 -12.37
CA ALA A 19 8.32 -27.71 -13.19
C ALA A 19 9.22 -28.93 -12.93
N GLU A 20 10.53 -28.71 -12.77
CA GLU A 20 11.51 -29.75 -12.45
C GLU A 20 11.30 -30.36 -11.05
N SER A 21 10.88 -29.56 -10.06
CA SER A 21 10.63 -30.03 -8.70
C SER A 21 9.30 -30.79 -8.58
N MET A 22 8.25 -30.36 -9.29
CA MET A 22 6.95 -31.05 -9.29
C MET A 22 7.00 -32.43 -9.93
N GLY A 23 7.91 -32.68 -10.88
CA GLY A 23 8.13 -34.02 -11.42
C GLY A 23 8.60 -35.05 -10.39
N LYS A 24 8.98 -34.63 -9.18
CA LYS A 24 9.53 -35.47 -8.11
C LYS A 24 8.69 -35.47 -6.83
N ALA A 25 7.69 -34.60 -6.69
CA ALA A 25 6.92 -34.43 -5.45
C ALA A 25 5.44 -34.09 -5.71
N THR A 26 4.55 -34.61 -4.88
CA THR A 26 3.15 -34.19 -4.82
C THR A 26 3.05 -32.85 -4.08
N ALA A 27 2.94 -31.75 -4.84
CA ALA A 27 2.76 -30.41 -4.30
C ALA A 27 1.54 -29.74 -4.93
N ASP A 28 0.76 -29.06 -4.09
CA ASP A 28 -0.36 -28.24 -4.56
C ASP A 28 0.14 -26.83 -4.84
N VAL A 29 0.00 -26.37 -6.09
CA VAL A 29 0.45 -25.03 -6.51
C VAL A 29 -0.74 -24.09 -6.55
N VAL A 30 -0.73 -23.12 -5.64
CA VAL A 30 -1.83 -22.17 -5.43
C VAL A 30 -1.44 -20.79 -5.92
N LEU A 31 -2.26 -20.21 -6.80
CA LEU A 31 -2.00 -18.90 -7.40
C LEU A 31 -2.86 -17.80 -6.78
N ALA A 32 -2.21 -16.71 -6.36
CA ALA A 32 -2.92 -15.50 -5.98
C ALA A 32 -3.57 -14.81 -7.20
N PRO A 33 -4.61 -14.00 -6.98
CA PRO A 33 -5.27 -13.26 -8.06
C PRO A 33 -4.28 -12.42 -8.88
N GLY A 34 -4.35 -12.55 -10.20
CA GLY A 34 -3.50 -11.82 -11.15
C GLY A 34 -2.15 -12.47 -11.45
N VAL A 35 -1.81 -13.60 -10.83
CA VAL A 35 -0.67 -14.43 -11.25
C VAL A 35 -1.12 -15.37 -12.36
N VAL A 36 -0.33 -15.44 -13.43
CA VAL A 36 -0.63 -16.28 -14.59
C VAL A 36 0.43 -17.37 -14.71
N ALA A 37 0.00 -18.62 -14.67
CA ALA A 37 0.88 -19.76 -14.89
C ALA A 37 1.09 -20.02 -16.39
N PRO A 38 2.23 -20.61 -16.79
CA PRO A 38 2.41 -21.14 -18.14
C PRO A 38 1.36 -22.19 -18.50
N GLU A 39 1.10 -22.32 -19.80
CA GLU A 39 0.16 -23.32 -20.31
C GLU A 39 0.59 -24.75 -19.93
N GLY A 40 -0.37 -25.59 -19.55
CA GLY A 40 -0.12 -26.98 -19.11
C GLY A 40 0.40 -27.12 -17.68
N PHE A 41 0.59 -26.03 -16.94
CA PHE A 41 0.98 -26.10 -15.54
C PHE A 41 -0.25 -26.26 -14.64
N ASN A 42 -0.35 -27.40 -13.95
CA ASN A 42 -1.45 -27.69 -13.03
C ASN A 42 -1.40 -26.73 -11.83
N THR A 43 -2.41 -25.87 -11.71
CA THR A 43 -2.52 -24.90 -10.62
C THR A 43 -3.93 -24.84 -10.07
N ILE A 44 -4.02 -24.41 -8.81
CA ILE A 44 -5.25 -24.20 -8.07
C ILE A 44 -5.39 -22.70 -7.84
N PRO A 45 -6.51 -22.06 -8.22
CA PRO A 45 -6.73 -20.67 -7.87
C PRO A 45 -6.86 -20.53 -6.34
N LEU A 46 -6.35 -19.43 -5.78
CA LEU A 46 -6.53 -19.14 -4.37
C LEU A 46 -8.04 -19.09 -4.03
N PRO A 47 -8.51 -19.84 -3.01
CA PRO A 47 -9.91 -19.86 -2.64
C PRO A 47 -10.48 -18.48 -2.31
N GLN A 48 -11.68 -18.19 -2.81
CA GLN A 48 -12.32 -16.88 -2.70
C GLN A 48 -12.71 -16.52 -1.25
N ASP A 49 -13.07 -17.53 -0.46
CA ASP A 49 -13.33 -17.43 0.98
C ASP A 49 -12.10 -16.90 1.74
N LEU A 50 -10.89 -17.38 1.43
CA LEU A 50 -9.65 -16.86 2.03
C LEU A 50 -9.38 -15.40 1.64
N ILE A 51 -9.66 -15.03 0.39
CA ILE A 51 -9.51 -13.64 -0.07
C ILE A 51 -10.50 -12.73 0.69
N SER A 52 -11.74 -13.17 0.82
CA SER A 52 -12.79 -12.45 1.54
C SER A 52 -12.48 -12.35 3.03
N GLU A 53 -11.96 -13.42 3.65
CA GLU A 53 -11.55 -13.43 5.05
C GLU A 53 -10.40 -12.45 5.30
N ALA A 54 -9.32 -12.52 4.53
CA ALA A 54 -8.19 -11.61 4.65
C ALA A 54 -8.62 -10.14 4.50
N THR A 55 -9.48 -9.87 3.52
CA THR A 55 -10.05 -8.54 3.28
C THR A 55 -10.89 -8.06 4.45
N ARG A 56 -11.77 -8.92 4.97
CA ARG A 56 -12.60 -8.60 6.14
C ARG A 56 -11.75 -8.32 7.38
N ASN A 57 -10.75 -9.16 7.64
CA ASN A 57 -9.85 -8.99 8.79
C ASN A 57 -9.10 -7.66 8.70
N LEU A 58 -8.61 -7.28 7.52
CA LEU A 58 -7.99 -5.97 7.30
C LEU A 58 -8.98 -4.81 7.55
N LEU A 59 -10.20 -4.89 7.02
CA LEU A 59 -11.22 -3.86 7.23
C LEU A 59 -11.57 -3.71 8.72
N MET A 60 -11.74 -4.81 9.44
CA MET A 60 -12.01 -4.79 10.88
C MET A 60 -10.83 -4.22 11.68
N SER A 61 -9.60 -4.56 11.31
CA SER A 61 -8.39 -3.97 11.91
C SER A 61 -8.30 -2.46 11.66
N LEU A 62 -8.68 -1.99 10.47
CA LEU A 62 -8.71 -0.55 10.16
C LEU A 62 -9.78 0.19 10.95
N ILE A 63 -11.00 -0.37 11.05
CA ILE A 63 -12.09 0.19 11.84
C ILE A 63 -11.66 0.29 13.31
N SER A 64 -11.22 -0.83 13.88
CA SER A 64 -10.80 -0.86 15.28
C SER A 64 -9.63 0.08 15.56
N PHE A 65 -8.69 0.26 14.62
CA PHE A 65 -7.63 1.25 14.76
C PHE A 65 -8.17 2.69 14.76
N GLY A 66 -9.14 3.00 13.92
CA GLY A 66 -9.81 4.30 13.89
C GLY A 66 -10.56 4.63 15.19
N ASP A 67 -11.07 3.61 15.87
CA ASP A 67 -11.81 3.73 17.12
C ASP A 67 -10.90 3.81 18.36
N ARG A 68 -9.60 3.50 18.23
CA ARG A 68 -8.64 3.59 19.34
C ARG A 68 -8.58 5.02 19.87
N CYS A 69 -8.73 5.17 21.18
CA CYS A 69 -8.59 6.47 21.83
C CYS A 69 -7.13 6.81 22.11
N ILE A 70 -6.70 7.97 21.63
CA ILE A 70 -5.42 8.60 21.99
C ILE A 70 -5.75 9.91 22.70
N VAL A 71 -5.30 10.06 23.95
CA VAL A 71 -5.56 11.26 24.77
C VAL A 71 -7.06 11.63 24.73
N GLY A 72 -7.91 10.67 25.06
CA GLY A 72 -9.37 10.86 25.20
C GLY A 72 -10.20 11.00 23.91
N LYS A 73 -9.59 10.96 22.72
CA LYS A 73 -10.31 11.05 21.43
C LYS A 73 -9.95 9.90 20.49
N PRO A 74 -10.91 9.37 19.70
CA PRO A 74 -10.61 8.38 18.67
C PRO A 74 -9.57 8.88 17.66
N VAL A 75 -8.74 7.98 17.13
CA VAL A 75 -7.80 8.28 16.03
C VAL A 75 -8.53 8.89 14.85
N SER A 76 -9.72 8.36 14.52
CA SER A 76 -10.55 8.84 13.42
C SER A 76 -10.96 10.31 13.58
N GLU A 77 -11.27 10.74 14.80
CA GLU A 77 -11.59 12.13 15.13
C GLU A 77 -10.32 12.99 15.15
N ARG A 78 -9.23 12.51 15.76
CA ARG A 78 -7.97 13.27 15.81
C ARG A 78 -7.35 13.52 14.44
N LEU A 79 -7.58 12.60 13.50
CA LEU A 79 -7.19 12.73 12.10
C LEU A 79 -8.35 13.27 11.24
N SER A 80 -9.30 13.99 11.83
CA SER A 80 -10.33 14.73 11.09
C SER A 80 -10.36 16.16 11.61
N PHE A 81 -9.99 17.11 10.75
CA PHE A 81 -9.84 18.52 11.12
C PHE A 81 -10.93 19.33 10.42
N GLY A 82 -11.98 19.73 11.13
CA GLY A 82 -13.13 20.41 10.53
C GLY A 82 -13.73 19.59 9.39
N ASN A 83 -13.71 20.12 8.16
CA ASN A 83 -14.18 19.44 6.95
C ASN A 83 -13.17 18.45 6.35
N LEU A 84 -11.91 18.47 6.81
CA LEU A 84 -10.82 17.65 6.32
C LEU A 84 -10.82 16.27 6.99
N ARG A 85 -11.45 15.28 6.37
CA ARG A 85 -11.51 13.89 6.87
C ARG A 85 -10.25 13.08 6.51
N LEU A 86 -9.09 13.48 7.03
CA LEU A 86 -7.79 12.85 6.72
C LEU A 86 -7.79 11.35 7.05
N TRP A 87 -8.45 10.92 8.12
CA TRP A 87 -8.62 9.50 8.46
C TRP A 87 -9.27 8.69 7.33
N HIS A 88 -10.34 9.22 6.74
CA HIS A 88 -11.06 8.56 5.65
C HIS A 88 -10.17 8.34 4.44
N TYR A 89 -9.27 9.26 4.16
CA TYR A 89 -8.30 9.12 3.08
C TYR A 89 -7.19 8.11 3.44
N GLN A 90 -6.59 8.25 4.64
CA GLN A 90 -5.48 7.40 5.04
C GLN A 90 -5.89 5.93 5.17
N ARG A 91 -7.10 5.61 5.64
CA ARG A 91 -7.55 4.21 5.72
C ARG A 91 -7.56 3.51 4.35
N PHE A 92 -7.87 4.21 3.26
CA PHE A 92 -7.83 3.61 1.91
C PHE A 92 -6.40 3.32 1.47
N ARG A 93 -5.46 4.23 1.77
CA ARG A 93 -4.04 4.02 1.48
C ARG A 93 -3.47 2.86 2.29
N ILE A 94 -3.76 2.83 3.59
CA ILE A 94 -3.34 1.73 4.46
C ILE A 94 -3.94 0.42 3.97
N PHE A 95 -5.22 0.40 3.58
CA PHE A 95 -5.86 -0.79 2.99
C PHE A 95 -5.10 -1.29 1.76
N LEU A 96 -4.84 -0.41 0.77
CA LEU A 96 -4.14 -0.80 -0.45
C LEU A 96 -2.70 -1.26 -0.20
N SER A 97 -2.02 -0.67 0.79
CA SER A 97 -0.67 -1.08 1.18
C SER A 97 -0.63 -2.40 1.93
N LEU A 98 -1.65 -2.72 2.72
CA LEU A 98 -1.67 -3.90 3.59
C LEU A 98 -2.48 -5.09 3.05
N LYS A 99 -3.32 -4.90 2.03
CA LYS A 99 -4.18 -5.98 1.50
C LYS A 99 -3.41 -7.24 1.12
N THR A 100 -2.25 -7.08 0.49
CA THR A 100 -1.43 -8.21 0.04
C THR A 100 -0.78 -8.92 1.23
N GLU A 101 -0.32 -8.17 2.22
CA GLU A 101 0.27 -8.74 3.44
C GLU A 101 -0.78 -9.54 4.22
N TYR A 102 -1.98 -8.97 4.43
CA TYR A 102 -3.08 -9.69 5.08
C TYR A 102 -3.46 -10.96 4.32
N LEU A 103 -3.52 -10.90 2.98
CA LEU A 103 -3.82 -12.07 2.17
C LEU A 103 -2.76 -13.17 2.31
N ILE A 104 -1.48 -12.78 2.28
CA ILE A 104 -0.36 -13.71 2.47
C ILE A 104 -0.44 -14.36 3.86
N HIS A 105 -0.69 -13.58 4.91
CA HIS A 105 -0.82 -14.08 6.27
C HIS A 105 -1.96 -15.08 6.43
N THR A 106 -3.18 -14.69 6.06
CA THR A 106 -4.35 -15.57 6.18
C THR A 106 -4.19 -16.85 5.35
N THR A 107 -3.59 -16.75 4.16
CA THR A 107 -3.33 -17.93 3.34
C THR A 107 -2.27 -18.82 3.96
N ALA A 108 -1.14 -18.27 4.40
CA ALA A 108 -0.07 -19.04 5.02
C ALA A 108 -0.59 -19.81 6.25
N GLU A 109 -1.33 -19.14 7.14
CA GLU A 109 -1.93 -19.77 8.32
C GLU A 109 -2.89 -20.92 7.93
N HIS A 110 -3.75 -20.71 6.93
CA HIS A 110 -4.67 -21.75 6.46
C HIS A 110 -3.95 -23.00 5.95
N TYR A 111 -2.90 -22.81 5.15
CA TYR A 111 -2.16 -23.93 4.56
C TYR A 111 -1.20 -24.59 5.57
N GLN A 112 -0.75 -23.88 6.61
CA GLN A 112 0.05 -24.48 7.68
C GLN A 112 -0.72 -25.52 8.47
N GLY A 113 -2.03 -25.35 8.62
CA GLY A 113 -2.89 -26.36 9.25
C GLY A 113 -3.04 -27.65 8.43
N LYS A 114 -2.64 -27.65 7.15
CA LYS A 114 -2.90 -28.73 6.19
C LYS A 114 -1.65 -29.38 5.60
N TYR A 115 -0.54 -28.65 5.50
CA TYR A 115 0.67 -29.09 4.81
C TYR A 115 1.91 -29.01 5.72
N ASN A 116 2.81 -29.98 5.57
CA ASN A 116 4.03 -30.07 6.39
C ASN A 116 5.12 -29.09 5.94
N ARG A 117 5.06 -28.65 4.68
CA ARG A 117 6.01 -27.72 4.06
C ARG A 117 5.26 -26.72 3.20
N ILE A 118 5.65 -25.47 3.31
CA ILE A 118 5.10 -24.39 2.51
C ILE A 118 6.23 -23.60 1.88
N THR A 119 6.17 -23.45 0.57
CA THR A 119 7.06 -22.59 -0.20
C THR A 119 6.27 -21.38 -0.69
N LEU A 120 6.76 -20.17 -0.40
CA LEU A 120 6.03 -18.93 -0.62
C LEU A 120 6.78 -18.01 -1.59
N PHE A 121 6.22 -17.76 -2.78
CA PHE A 121 6.76 -16.80 -3.74
C PHE A 121 6.16 -15.42 -3.48
N VAL A 122 6.98 -14.50 -2.96
CA VAL A 122 6.57 -13.15 -2.57
C VAL A 122 7.57 -12.11 -3.02
N ASN A 123 7.16 -10.84 -3.13
CA ASN A 123 8.08 -9.75 -3.48
C ASN A 123 9.00 -9.39 -2.31
N LYS A 124 8.50 -9.51 -1.08
CA LYS A 124 9.21 -9.22 0.16
C LYS A 124 8.75 -10.24 1.20
N GLN A 125 9.67 -10.68 2.06
CA GLN A 125 9.33 -11.56 3.16
C GLN A 125 8.38 -10.82 4.14
N PRO A 126 7.20 -11.41 4.45
CA PRO A 126 6.28 -10.86 5.44
C PRO A 126 6.91 -10.88 6.84
N ALA A 127 6.53 -9.93 7.68
CA ALA A 127 6.96 -9.92 9.07
C ALA A 127 6.09 -10.90 9.89
N ASN A 128 6.71 -11.70 10.75
CA ASN A 128 6.02 -12.50 11.78
C ASN A 128 5.04 -13.58 11.26
N LEU A 129 5.41 -14.30 10.20
CA LEU A 129 4.71 -15.54 9.88
C LEU A 129 5.17 -16.66 10.83
N PRO A 130 4.25 -17.38 11.50
CA PRO A 130 4.60 -18.54 12.33
C PRO A 130 5.16 -19.68 11.45
N GLY A 131 5.91 -20.60 12.04
CA GLY A 131 6.31 -21.87 11.39
C GLY A 131 7.46 -21.83 10.38
N SER A 132 7.78 -23.00 9.82
CA SER A 132 8.87 -23.20 8.86
C SER A 132 8.38 -23.01 7.41
N ILE A 133 8.24 -21.75 6.98
CA ILE A 133 7.93 -21.38 5.59
C ILE A 133 9.23 -21.10 4.85
N ASN A 134 9.36 -21.64 3.64
CA ASN A 134 10.49 -21.33 2.75
C ASN A 134 10.11 -20.17 1.83
N TYR A 135 10.91 -19.10 1.79
CA TYR A 135 10.58 -17.87 1.06
C TYR A 135 11.40 -17.76 -0.23
N ILE A 136 10.73 -17.50 -1.35
CA ILE A 136 11.37 -17.21 -2.63
C ILE A 136 11.06 -15.76 -3.01
N THR A 137 11.98 -14.87 -2.64
CA THR A 137 11.88 -13.43 -2.91
C THR A 137 12.67 -13.03 -4.14
N LYS A 138 12.14 -12.09 -4.95
CA LYS A 138 12.97 -11.42 -5.95
C LYS A 138 14.11 -10.67 -5.26
N LYS A 139 15.32 -10.77 -5.81
CA LYS A 139 16.43 -9.89 -5.40
C LYS A 139 15.97 -8.45 -5.57
N GLY A 140 15.83 -7.73 -4.46
CA GLY A 140 15.46 -6.32 -4.50
C GLY A 140 16.46 -5.54 -5.35
N ARG A 141 15.99 -4.48 -6.03
CA ARG A 141 16.91 -3.46 -6.56
C ARG A 141 17.75 -2.96 -5.39
N SER A 142 19.07 -2.87 -5.56
CA SER A 142 19.94 -2.29 -4.53
C SER A 142 19.37 -0.92 -4.15
N ARG A 143 19.33 -0.63 -2.85
CA ARG A 143 18.99 0.73 -2.41
C ARG A 143 20.01 1.65 -3.06
N GLU A 144 19.53 2.58 -3.88
CA GLU A 144 20.41 3.61 -4.43
C GLU A 144 21.11 4.34 -3.29
N PRO A 145 22.42 4.58 -3.39
CA PRO A 145 23.15 5.27 -2.36
C PRO A 145 22.57 6.68 -2.16
N PHE A 146 22.60 7.15 -0.91
CA PHE A 146 22.12 8.48 -0.56
C PHE A 146 22.87 9.54 -1.38
N ASN A 147 22.14 10.27 -2.22
CA ASN A 147 22.70 11.33 -3.04
C ASN A 147 22.54 12.69 -2.34
N LEU A 148 23.58 13.13 -1.64
CA LEU A 148 23.60 14.41 -0.92
C LEU A 148 23.28 15.60 -1.84
N PHE A 149 23.78 15.58 -3.08
CA PHE A 149 23.58 16.67 -4.03
C PHE A 149 22.12 16.76 -4.51
N ALA A 150 21.46 15.62 -4.72
CA ALA A 150 20.02 15.58 -4.98
C ALA A 150 19.22 16.12 -3.79
N TRP A 151 19.66 15.82 -2.56
CA TRP A 151 19.05 16.34 -1.34
C TRP A 151 19.18 17.86 -1.19
N ILE A 152 20.36 18.42 -1.48
CA ILE A 152 20.58 19.88 -1.47
C ILE A 152 19.71 20.57 -2.52
N LYS A 153 19.67 20.03 -3.74
CA LYS A 153 18.78 20.53 -4.80
C LYS A 153 17.31 20.50 -4.38
N TYR A 154 16.90 19.42 -3.73
CA TYR A 154 15.55 19.29 -3.20
C TYR A 154 15.24 20.34 -2.12
N LEU A 155 16.15 20.57 -1.18
CA LEU A 155 16.00 21.61 -0.14
C LEU A 155 15.88 23.00 -0.75
N PHE A 156 16.72 23.33 -1.74
CA PHE A 156 16.65 24.60 -2.44
C PHE A 156 15.30 24.78 -3.17
N TYR A 157 14.89 23.77 -3.94
CA TYR A 157 13.60 23.76 -4.62
C TYR A 157 12.42 23.91 -3.64
N PHE A 158 12.46 23.16 -2.53
CA PHE A 158 11.47 23.24 -1.46
C PHE A 158 11.40 24.64 -0.84
N GLY A 159 12.55 25.27 -0.57
CA GLY A 159 12.61 26.63 -0.05
C GLY A 159 11.97 27.66 -0.98
N VAL A 160 12.25 27.58 -2.30
CA VAL A 160 11.60 28.42 -3.31
C VAL A 160 10.09 28.21 -3.32
N LYS A 161 9.62 26.96 -3.28
CA LYS A 161 8.18 26.64 -3.23
C LYS A 161 7.49 27.13 -1.96
N LEU A 162 8.19 27.14 -0.84
CA LEU A 162 7.69 27.69 0.41
C LEU A 162 7.48 29.20 0.31
N LEU A 163 8.43 29.91 -0.30
CA LEU A 163 8.33 31.35 -0.57
C LEU A 163 7.20 31.67 -1.56
N GLU A 164 7.09 30.91 -2.67
CA GLU A 164 5.97 31.04 -3.60
C GLU A 164 4.61 30.83 -2.91
N SER A 165 4.51 29.84 -2.02
CA SER A 165 3.27 29.56 -1.28
C SER A 165 2.91 30.66 -0.28
N GLY A 166 3.92 31.31 0.32
CA GLY A 166 3.74 32.47 1.20
C GLY A 166 3.32 33.75 0.45
N LEU A 167 3.65 33.86 -0.84
CA LEU A 167 3.15 34.96 -1.70
C LEU A 167 1.68 34.78 -2.10
N VAL A 168 1.22 33.53 -2.22
CA VAL A 168 -0.17 33.19 -2.59
C VAL A 168 -1.12 33.25 -1.38
N ASN A 169 -0.61 33.03 -0.17
CA ASN A 169 -1.37 33.14 1.07
C ASN A 169 -0.88 34.35 1.86
N PRO A 170 -1.52 35.53 1.77
CA PRO A 170 -1.03 36.77 2.37
C PRO A 170 -1.06 36.80 3.90
N HIS A 171 -1.75 35.84 4.54
CA HIS A 171 -1.85 35.72 6.01
C HIS A 171 -1.54 34.28 6.48
N PRO A 172 -0.30 33.80 6.31
CA PRO A 172 0.09 32.45 6.75
C PRO A 172 0.03 32.29 8.27
N GLU A 173 0.22 33.37 9.03
CA GLU A 173 0.13 33.41 10.50
C GLU A 173 -1.26 33.12 11.07
N GLU A 174 -2.31 33.33 10.27
CA GLU A 174 -3.69 33.05 10.67
C GLU A 174 -4.07 31.58 10.49
N LYS A 175 -3.22 30.81 9.79
CA LYS A 175 -3.45 29.39 9.51
C LYS A 175 -3.05 28.54 10.72
N LYS A 176 -3.93 27.63 11.12
CA LYS A 176 -3.72 26.72 12.28
C LYS A 176 -2.96 25.46 11.90
N HIS A 177 -2.98 25.11 10.62
CA HIS A 177 -2.48 23.84 10.10
C HIS A 177 -1.72 24.06 8.79
N ALA A 178 -0.64 23.31 8.57
CA ALA A 178 0.11 23.33 7.31
C ALA A 178 0.09 21.96 6.64
N ILE A 179 -0.20 21.94 5.33
CA ILE A 179 -0.17 20.75 4.48
C ILE A 179 0.85 20.97 3.37
N VAL A 180 1.80 20.05 3.25
CA VAL A 180 2.75 20.03 2.14
C VAL A 180 2.29 18.98 1.13
N ASP A 181 1.80 19.43 -0.02
CA ASP A 181 1.48 18.57 -1.15
C ASP A 181 2.70 18.44 -2.06
N ARG A 182 3.24 17.22 -2.19
CA ARG A 182 4.39 16.89 -3.05
C ARG A 182 3.99 16.14 -4.32
N SER A 183 2.70 16.13 -4.64
CA SER A 183 2.20 15.37 -5.78
C SER A 183 2.50 16.09 -7.09
N LEU A 184 2.70 15.29 -8.13
CA LEU A 184 2.65 15.78 -9.50
C LEU A 184 1.22 16.21 -9.81
N LYS A 185 1.03 17.49 -10.12
CA LYS A 185 -0.26 18.02 -10.58
C LYS A 185 -0.62 17.37 -11.91
N GLN A 186 -1.83 16.83 -11.97
CA GLN A 186 -2.39 16.21 -13.16
C GLN A 186 -3.70 16.91 -13.51
N TRP A 187 -4.11 16.82 -14.77
CA TRP A 187 -5.43 17.31 -15.18
C TRP A 187 -6.51 16.45 -14.53
N CYS A 188 -7.20 17.04 -13.55
CA CYS A 188 -8.28 16.43 -12.80
C CYS A 188 -9.57 17.23 -13.01
N ARG A 189 -10.72 16.60 -12.78
CA ARG A 189 -11.99 17.33 -12.70
C ARG A 189 -12.24 17.73 -11.26
N ASN A 190 -12.56 19.00 -11.03
CA ASN A 190 -13.05 19.47 -9.75
C ASN A 190 -14.34 18.71 -9.37
N ALA A 191 -14.44 18.21 -8.15
CA ALA A 191 -15.56 17.35 -7.74
C ALA A 191 -16.92 18.06 -7.70
N GLU A 192 -16.92 19.38 -7.51
CA GLU A 192 -18.14 20.19 -7.38
C GLU A 192 -18.53 20.84 -8.71
N THR A 193 -17.55 21.34 -9.46
CA THR A 193 -17.79 22.08 -10.71
C THR A 193 -17.60 21.25 -11.97
N LEU A 194 -17.00 20.05 -11.85
CA LEU A 194 -16.61 19.16 -12.96
C LEU A 194 -15.64 19.75 -13.99
N GLN A 195 -15.17 20.98 -13.77
CA GLN A 195 -14.23 21.67 -14.62
C GLN A 195 -12.82 21.08 -14.49
N LEU A 196 -12.06 21.14 -15.57
CA LEU A 196 -10.66 20.71 -15.59
C LEU A 196 -9.78 21.69 -14.80
N LYS A 197 -9.01 21.15 -13.86
CA LYS A 197 -7.98 21.87 -13.12
C LYS A 197 -6.71 21.03 -13.03
N GLN A 198 -5.55 21.69 -12.95
CA GLN A 198 -4.31 21.00 -12.60
C GLN A 198 -4.25 20.84 -11.09
N ASP A 199 -4.40 19.61 -10.62
CA ASP A 199 -4.47 19.31 -9.20
C ASP A 199 -3.92 17.92 -8.88
N ASN A 200 -3.74 17.64 -7.60
CA ASN A 200 -3.40 16.32 -7.10
C ASN A 200 -4.59 15.37 -7.29
N TYR A 201 -4.45 14.36 -8.15
CA TYR A 201 -5.54 13.38 -8.34
C TYR A 201 -5.92 12.63 -7.05
N THR A 202 -4.99 12.55 -6.09
CA THR A 202 -5.13 11.78 -4.86
C THR A 202 -5.60 12.65 -3.68
N LEU A 203 -5.02 13.85 -3.52
CA LEU A 203 -5.35 14.77 -2.43
C LEU A 203 -6.26 15.93 -2.85
N GLY A 204 -6.50 16.17 -4.14
CA GLY A 204 -7.21 17.37 -4.64
C GLY A 204 -8.58 17.54 -3.98
N ASN A 205 -9.39 16.49 -3.94
CA ASN A 205 -10.69 16.52 -3.25
C ASN A 205 -10.59 16.71 -1.74
N LEU A 206 -9.46 16.31 -1.13
CA LEU A 206 -9.20 16.51 0.29
C LEU A 206 -8.78 17.97 0.52
N LEU A 207 -7.92 18.52 -0.33
CA LEU A 207 -7.45 19.91 -0.30
C LEU A 207 -8.57 20.90 -0.63
N ASP A 208 -9.47 20.58 -1.56
CA ASP A 208 -10.67 21.37 -1.87
C ASP A 208 -11.60 21.55 -0.67
N LYS A 209 -11.57 20.59 0.26
CA LYS A 209 -12.37 20.60 1.49
C LYS A 209 -11.60 21.12 2.70
N ALA A 210 -10.33 21.47 2.53
CA ALA A 210 -9.58 22.15 3.57
C ALA A 210 -10.18 23.54 3.74
N GLY A 211 -10.51 23.91 4.98
CA GLY A 211 -11.02 25.25 5.28
C GLY A 211 -9.92 26.30 5.19
N ASP A 212 -10.31 27.57 5.37
CA ASP A 212 -9.38 28.70 5.40
C ASP A 212 -8.38 28.64 6.56
N ASP A 213 -8.50 27.68 7.48
CA ASP A 213 -7.57 27.43 8.58
C ASP A 213 -6.32 26.63 8.15
N PHE A 214 -6.25 26.16 6.89
CA PHE A 214 -5.13 25.41 6.33
C PHE A 214 -4.24 26.26 5.42
N LEU A 215 -2.92 26.18 5.63
CA LEU A 215 -1.89 26.60 4.70
C LEU A 215 -1.53 25.41 3.79
N ILE A 216 -1.84 25.49 2.50
CA ILE A 216 -1.48 24.46 1.51
C ILE A 216 -0.23 24.90 0.74
N ILE A 217 0.84 24.12 0.87
CA ILE A 217 2.13 24.34 0.19
C ILE A 217 2.25 23.27 -0.90
N SER A 218 2.12 23.66 -2.17
CA SER A 218 2.34 22.76 -3.31
C SER A 218 3.80 22.77 -3.75
N VAL A 219 4.47 21.62 -3.74
CA VAL A 219 5.89 21.42 -4.04
C VAL A 219 6.06 20.53 -5.26
#